data_AF-A0A2X2T4Y8-F1
#
_entry.id   AF-A0A2X2T4Y8-F1
#
_cell.length_a   1.000
_cell.length_b   1.000
_cell.length_c   1.000
_cell.angle_alpha   90.00
_cell.angle_beta   90.00
_cell.angle_gamma   90.00
#
_symmetry.space_group_name_H-M   'P 1'
#
loop_
_entity.id
_entity.type
_entity.pdbx_description
1 polymer ?
#
loop_
_entity_poly.entity_id
_entity_poly.type
_entity_poly.pdbx_seq_one_letter_code
_entity_poly.pdbx_strand_id
1 'polypeptide(L)'
;MQKIVSGQQAGLIQLNRVDEVGLMMRLVNQSGLNLRSLVDDVGGQVSGIGGISQQLAESSRAMSERTDETYAQLQQTAAAIEEISGAVEQTADSAAQTSQMADRASQSALEGEQMMKRTLAMMESMAETSEHIVEIISVIDKIAFQTNILALNAAVEAARAGVSGRGFAVVAAEVRNLAQHSASAAKEIKALIDRNAVGVSSGVAEVKSAEKHISEMAAEIVSMAGLIREIGDATREQTSALGLINHSVEQISTMTQNNADMVVQAGAVVENLNQRAWRLTSAINVYGS
;
A
#
# COMPACT_ATOMS: atom_id res chain seq x y z
N MET A 1 -60.13 -56.16 42.23
CA MET A 1 -60.92 -55.40 41.23
C MET A 1 -60.69 -53.91 41.39
N GLN A 2 -61.22 -53.24 42.43
CA GLN A 2 -61.14 -51.78 42.57
C GLN A 2 -59.70 -51.22 42.56
N LYS A 3 -58.75 -51.88 43.25
CA LYS A 3 -57.32 -51.51 43.23
C LYS A 3 -56.63 -51.66 41.86
N ILE A 4 -57.03 -52.68 41.08
CA ILE A 4 -56.49 -52.92 39.73
C ILE A 4 -57.04 -51.87 38.76
N VAL A 5 -58.31 -51.48 38.93
CA VAL A 5 -58.96 -50.43 38.11
C VAL A 5 -58.44 -49.03 38.47
N SER A 6 -58.00 -48.81 39.71
CA SER A 6 -57.43 -47.53 40.17
C SER A 6 -55.91 -47.42 39.96
N GLY A 7 -55.27 -48.36 39.25
CA GLY A 7 -53.81 -48.36 39.01
C GLY A 7 -52.93 -48.78 40.20
N GLN A 8 -53.51 -48.92 41.39
CA GLN A 8 -52.79 -49.28 42.61
C GLN A 8 -52.19 -50.69 42.55
N GLN A 9 -51.03 -50.88 43.19
CA GLN A 9 -50.40 -52.17 43.33
C GLN A 9 -51.35 -53.16 44.04
N ALA A 10 -51.91 -54.09 43.27
CA ALA A 10 -52.52 -55.27 43.84
C ALA A 10 -51.38 -56.09 44.48
N GLY A 11 -51.49 -56.39 45.78
CA GLY A 11 -50.59 -57.35 46.42
C GLY A 11 -50.66 -58.71 45.72
N LEU A 12 -49.81 -59.66 46.11
CA LEU A 12 -49.86 -61.04 45.59
C LEU A 12 -51.24 -61.66 45.87
N ILE A 13 -52.19 -61.55 44.94
CA ILE A 13 -53.52 -62.16 45.05
C ILE A 13 -53.38 -63.60 44.55
N GLN A 14 -53.42 -64.58 45.47
CA GLN A 14 -53.52 -65.98 45.11
C GLN A 14 -54.94 -66.29 44.59
N LEU A 15 -55.08 -66.45 43.28
CA LEU A 15 -56.34 -66.75 42.59
C LEU A 15 -56.45 -68.26 42.31
N ASN A 16 -56.74 -69.07 43.34
CA ASN A 16 -56.85 -70.54 43.24
C ASN A 16 -58.24 -71.06 42.82
N ARG A 17 -59.15 -70.17 42.40
CA ARG A 17 -60.52 -70.52 42.01
C ARG A 17 -60.58 -70.96 40.53
N VAL A 18 -61.27 -72.05 40.23
CA VAL A 18 -61.26 -72.71 38.91
C VAL A 18 -62.56 -72.55 38.11
N ASP A 19 -63.47 -71.67 38.54
CA ASP A 19 -64.72 -71.36 37.84
C ASP A 19 -64.61 -70.07 36.98
N GLU A 20 -65.71 -69.67 36.35
CA GLU A 20 -65.81 -68.49 35.48
C GLU A 20 -65.44 -67.20 36.21
N VAL A 21 -65.74 -67.12 37.52
CA VAL A 21 -65.35 -66.00 38.38
C VAL A 21 -63.83 -66.00 38.59
N GLY A 22 -63.22 -67.17 38.81
CA GLY A 22 -61.77 -67.33 38.88
C GLY A 22 -61.06 -66.98 37.57
N LEU A 23 -61.61 -67.36 36.41
CA LEU A 23 -61.11 -66.95 35.10
C LEU A 23 -61.16 -65.43 34.91
N MET A 24 -62.30 -64.81 35.22
CA MET A 24 -62.48 -63.35 35.13
C MET A 24 -61.51 -62.60 36.05
N MET A 25 -61.30 -63.09 37.27
CA MET A 25 -60.33 -62.51 38.20
C MET A 25 -58.89 -62.59 37.67
N ARG A 26 -58.50 -63.70 37.05
CA ARG A 26 -57.16 -63.87 36.44
C ARG A 26 -56.97 -62.95 35.23
N LEU A 27 -57.98 -62.82 34.37
CA LEU A 27 -57.96 -61.91 33.22
C LEU A 27 -57.82 -60.45 33.68
N VAL A 28 -58.60 -60.02 34.67
CA VAL A 28 -58.49 -58.66 35.23
C VAL A 28 -57.11 -58.44 35.86
N ASN A 29 -56.57 -59.42 36.57
CA ASN A 29 -55.22 -59.33 37.13
C ASN A 29 -54.15 -59.20 36.04
N GLN A 30 -54.23 -60.00 34.97
CA GLN A 30 -53.31 -59.92 33.84
C GLN A 30 -53.41 -58.57 33.12
N SER A 31 -54.63 -58.05 32.91
CA SER A 31 -54.83 -56.71 32.34
C SER A 31 -54.21 -55.62 33.21
N GLY A 32 -54.32 -55.74 34.54
CA GLY A 32 -53.64 -54.85 35.49
C GLY A 32 -52.12 -54.86 35.38
N LEU A 33 -51.52 -56.06 35.26
CA LEU A 33 -50.07 -56.20 35.07
C LEU A 33 -49.61 -55.61 33.74
N ASN A 34 -50.35 -55.83 32.64
CA ASN A 34 -50.03 -55.27 31.33
C ASN A 34 -50.14 -53.74 31.32
N LEU A 35 -51.20 -53.18 31.94
CA LEU A 35 -51.37 -51.73 32.11
C LEU A 35 -50.21 -51.14 32.91
N ARG A 36 -49.79 -51.78 33.99
CA ARG A 36 -48.64 -51.35 34.77
C ARG A 36 -47.34 -51.35 33.96
N SER A 37 -47.06 -52.44 33.23
CA SER A 37 -45.88 -52.51 32.37
C SER A 37 -45.87 -51.38 31.33
N LEU A 38 -47.04 -51.02 30.78
CA LEU A 38 -47.17 -49.90 29.85
C LEU A 38 -46.96 -48.55 30.55
N VAL A 39 -47.53 -48.36 31.74
CA VAL A 39 -47.35 -47.14 32.54
C VAL A 39 -45.89 -46.95 32.96
N ASP A 40 -45.21 -48.03 33.37
CA ASP A 40 -43.80 -48.02 33.74
C ASP A 40 -42.91 -47.71 32.51
N ASP A 41 -43.18 -48.31 31.35
CA ASP A 41 -42.46 -48.03 30.10
C ASP A 41 -42.67 -46.58 29.63
N VAL A 42 -43.91 -46.11 29.58
CA VAL A 42 -44.24 -44.72 29.22
C VAL A 42 -43.64 -43.74 30.23
N GLY A 43 -43.64 -44.07 31.53
CA GLY A 43 -42.98 -43.27 32.58
C GLY A 43 -41.48 -43.15 32.34
N GLY A 44 -40.82 -44.23 31.95
CA GLY A 44 -39.42 -44.23 31.54
C GLY A 44 -39.15 -43.35 30.31
N GLN A 45 -39.97 -43.45 29.27
CA GLN A 45 -39.85 -42.63 28.06
C GLN A 45 -40.06 -41.13 28.35
N VAL A 46 -41.05 -40.78 29.17
CA VAL A 46 -41.35 -39.39 29.55
C VAL A 46 -40.21 -38.79 30.39
N SER A 47 -39.63 -39.57 31.30
CA SER A 47 -38.42 -39.17 32.04
C SER A 47 -37.24 -38.89 31.09
N GLY A 48 -37.07 -39.72 30.06
CA GLY A 48 -36.09 -39.50 28.99
C GLY A 48 -36.31 -38.19 28.23
N ILE A 49 -37.55 -37.82 27.92
CA ILE A 49 -37.90 -36.54 27.26
C ILE A 49 -37.49 -35.34 28.13
N GLY A 50 -37.66 -35.42 29.44
CA GLY A 50 -37.24 -34.37 30.37
C GLY A 50 -35.72 -34.12 30.30
N GLY A 51 -34.92 -35.20 30.33
CA GLY A 51 -33.46 -35.10 30.18
C GLY A 51 -33.03 -34.51 28.83
N ILE A 52 -33.64 -34.95 27.73
CA ILE A 52 -33.36 -34.42 26.38
C ILE A 52 -33.73 -32.94 26.28
N SER A 53 -34.86 -32.53 26.86
CA SER A 53 -35.32 -31.14 26.84
C SER A 53 -34.36 -30.22 27.60
N GLN A 54 -33.84 -30.67 28.74
CA GLN A 54 -32.84 -29.92 29.50
C GLN A 54 -31.54 -29.77 28.71
N GLN A 55 -31.05 -30.84 28.07
CA GLN A 55 -29.86 -30.79 27.23
C GLN A 55 -30.04 -29.85 26.03
N LEU A 56 -31.22 -29.84 25.42
CA LEU A 56 -31.55 -28.93 24.32
C LEU A 56 -31.62 -27.48 24.79
N ALA A 57 -32.12 -27.22 26.01
CA ALA A 57 -32.11 -25.88 26.62
C ALA A 57 -30.68 -25.36 26.81
N GLU A 58 -29.80 -26.20 27.37
CA GLU A 58 -28.38 -25.86 27.58
C GLU A 58 -27.67 -25.61 26.24
N SER A 59 -27.91 -26.47 25.24
CA SER A 59 -27.35 -26.28 23.90
C SER A 59 -27.86 -25.01 23.22
N SER A 60 -29.14 -24.67 23.39
CA SER A 60 -29.73 -23.45 22.85
C SER A 60 -29.13 -22.20 23.50
N ARG A 61 -28.90 -22.25 24.82
CA ARG A 61 -28.24 -21.16 25.55
C ARG A 61 -26.80 -20.95 25.09
N ALA A 62 -26.02 -22.04 24.98
CA ALA A 62 -24.66 -21.98 24.47
C ALA A 62 -24.60 -21.47 23.02
N MET A 63 -25.59 -21.81 22.19
CA MET A 63 -25.70 -21.26 20.84
C MET A 63 -26.03 -19.76 20.84
N SER A 64 -26.88 -19.30 21.76
CA SER A 64 -27.15 -17.86 21.95
C SER A 64 -25.87 -17.10 22.29
N GLU A 65 -25.11 -17.57 23.29
CA GLU A 65 -23.87 -16.93 23.74
C GLU A 65 -22.85 -16.85 22.61
N ARG A 66 -22.67 -17.94 21.84
CA ARG A 66 -21.78 -17.94 20.66
C ARG A 66 -22.27 -17.02 19.54
N THR A 67 -23.58 -16.87 19.37
CA THR A 67 -24.17 -15.99 18.36
C THR A 67 -23.90 -14.53 18.71
N ASP A 68 -24.05 -14.16 19.99
CA ASP A 68 -23.74 -12.82 20.49
C ASP A 68 -22.24 -12.48 20.36
N GLU A 69 -21.36 -13.43 20.73
CA GLU A 69 -19.91 -13.28 20.56
C GLU A 69 -19.52 -13.11 19.09
N THR A 70 -20.11 -13.91 18.19
CA THR A 70 -19.85 -13.83 16.74
C THR A 70 -20.33 -12.49 16.20
N TYR A 71 -21.50 -12.00 16.64
CA TYR A 71 -22.01 -10.70 16.23
C TYR A 71 -21.06 -9.56 16.63
N ALA A 72 -20.53 -9.59 17.87
CA ALA A 72 -19.55 -8.61 18.32
C ALA A 72 -18.25 -8.64 17.49
N GLN A 73 -17.76 -9.83 17.14
CA GLN A 73 -16.58 -9.98 16.28
C GLN A 73 -16.82 -9.47 14.86
N LEU A 74 -18.02 -9.67 14.31
CA LEU A 74 -18.39 -9.16 12.99
C LEU A 74 -18.41 -7.63 12.98
N GLN A 75 -18.91 -6.98 14.03
CA GLN A 75 -18.88 -5.51 14.15
C GLN A 75 -17.43 -4.98 14.17
N GLN A 76 -16.54 -5.62 14.93
CA GLN A 76 -15.13 -5.25 14.94
C GLN A 76 -14.46 -5.48 13.57
N THR A 77 -14.79 -6.58 12.90
CA THR A 77 -14.28 -6.90 11.57
C THR A 77 -14.75 -5.88 10.53
N ALA A 78 -16.03 -5.49 10.58
CA ALA A 78 -16.59 -4.47 9.70
C ALA A 78 -15.89 -3.10 9.89
N ALA A 79 -15.69 -2.68 11.14
CA ALA A 79 -14.95 -1.44 11.44
C ALA A 79 -13.50 -1.48 10.91
N ALA A 80 -12.81 -2.61 11.06
CA ALA A 80 -11.46 -2.78 10.51
C ALA A 80 -11.45 -2.73 8.97
N ILE A 81 -12.47 -3.28 8.30
CA ILE A 81 -12.61 -3.20 6.84
C ILE A 81 -12.84 -1.76 6.39
N GLU A 82 -13.65 -0.97 7.11
CA GLU A 82 -13.84 0.45 6.81
C GLU A 82 -12.54 1.24 6.95
N GLU A 83 -11.78 1.02 8.02
CA GLU A 83 -10.47 1.67 8.23
C GLU A 83 -9.47 1.32 7.12
N ILE A 84 -9.38 0.03 6.77
CA ILE A 84 -8.51 -0.43 5.67
C ILE A 84 -8.96 0.16 4.33
N SER A 85 -10.27 0.23 4.08
CA SER A 85 -10.81 0.81 2.84
C SER A 85 -10.43 2.28 2.71
N GLY A 86 -10.54 3.06 3.79
CA GLY A 86 -10.08 4.45 3.82
C GLY A 86 -8.57 4.58 3.59
N ALA A 87 -7.76 3.70 4.19
CA ALA A 87 -6.32 3.70 3.98
C ALA A 87 -5.94 3.36 2.53
N VAL A 88 -6.66 2.44 1.88
CA VAL A 88 -6.45 2.08 0.47
C VAL A 88 -6.83 3.25 -0.46
N GLU A 89 -7.94 3.94 -0.19
CA GLU A 89 -8.38 5.12 -0.94
C GLU A 89 -7.34 6.26 -0.83
N GLN A 90 -6.88 6.56 0.39
CA GLN A 90 -5.82 7.54 0.61
C GLN A 90 -4.51 7.16 -0.10
N THR A 91 -4.19 5.87 -0.16
CA THR A 91 -3.02 5.37 -0.89
C THR A 91 -3.16 5.59 -2.39
N ALA A 92 -4.35 5.34 -2.95
CA ALA A 92 -4.64 5.57 -4.36
C ALA A 92 -4.51 7.06 -4.73
N ASP A 93 -5.05 7.95 -3.91
CA ASP A 93 -4.93 9.40 -4.08
C ASP A 93 -3.46 9.86 -4.00
N SER A 94 -2.72 9.34 -3.02
CA SER A 94 -1.29 9.65 -2.85
C SER A 94 -0.48 9.18 -4.05
N ALA A 95 -0.77 7.99 -4.58
CA ALA A 95 -0.14 7.47 -5.80
C ALA A 95 -0.45 8.37 -7.01
N ALA A 96 -1.70 8.78 -7.19
CA ALA A 96 -2.09 9.69 -8.29
C ALA A 96 -1.36 11.05 -8.21
N GLN A 97 -1.30 11.65 -7.02
CA GLN A 97 -0.56 12.90 -6.80
C GLN A 97 0.94 12.74 -7.06
N THR A 98 1.53 11.64 -6.58
CA THR A 98 2.95 11.36 -6.77
C THR A 98 3.27 11.14 -8.26
N SER A 99 2.38 10.47 -9.01
CA SER A 99 2.51 10.31 -10.45
C SER A 99 2.56 11.66 -11.17
N GLN A 100 1.65 12.57 -10.82
CA GLN A 100 1.64 13.91 -11.40
C GLN A 100 2.92 14.70 -11.05
N MET A 101 3.44 14.52 -9.84
CA MET A 101 4.70 15.14 -9.43
C MET A 101 5.89 14.57 -10.21
N ALA A 102 5.92 13.26 -10.46
CA ALA A 102 6.93 12.61 -11.28
C ALA A 102 6.90 13.13 -12.73
N ASP A 103 5.71 13.30 -13.33
CA ASP A 103 5.57 13.86 -14.68
C ASP A 103 6.14 15.29 -14.76
N ARG A 104 5.83 16.14 -13.78
CA ARG A 104 6.38 17.51 -13.70
C ARG A 104 7.90 17.50 -13.50
N ALA A 105 8.42 16.60 -12.67
CA ALA A 105 9.85 16.47 -12.44
C ALA A 105 10.57 16.00 -13.72
N SER A 106 9.98 15.07 -14.47
CA SER A 106 10.50 14.60 -15.76
C SER A 106 10.55 15.75 -16.78
N GLN A 107 9.48 16.55 -16.87
CA GLN A 107 9.45 17.72 -17.74
C GLN A 107 10.56 18.74 -17.38
N SER A 108 10.73 19.04 -16.08
CA SER A 108 11.81 19.92 -15.61
C SER A 108 13.19 19.38 -15.93
N ALA A 109 13.40 18.05 -15.86
CA ALA A 109 14.66 17.43 -16.22
C ALA A 109 14.95 17.58 -17.73
N LEU A 110 13.95 17.42 -18.60
CA LEU A 110 14.08 17.64 -20.04
C LEU A 110 14.43 19.10 -20.38
N GLU A 111 13.80 20.05 -19.70
CA GLU A 111 14.13 21.47 -19.84
C GLU A 111 15.56 21.79 -19.36
N GLY A 112 15.98 21.16 -18.27
CA GLY A 112 17.35 21.21 -17.76
C GLY A 112 18.37 20.66 -18.76
N GLU A 113 18.09 19.52 -19.38
CA GLU A 113 18.94 18.92 -20.42
C GLU A 113 19.09 19.87 -21.62
N GLN A 114 18.00 20.48 -22.07
CA GLN A 114 18.04 21.46 -23.16
C GLN A 114 18.85 22.71 -22.78
N MET A 115 18.75 23.16 -21.52
CA MET A 115 19.56 24.27 -21.01
C MET A 115 21.03 23.93 -21.00
N MET A 116 21.43 22.74 -20.53
CA MET A 116 22.82 22.30 -20.53
C MET A 116 23.39 22.21 -21.94
N LYS A 117 22.62 21.67 -22.91
CA LYS A 117 23.02 21.65 -24.33
C LYS A 117 23.29 23.04 -24.89
N ARG A 118 22.43 24.03 -24.58
CA ARG A 118 22.64 25.43 -24.98
C ARG A 118 23.90 26.02 -24.34
N THR A 119 24.13 25.76 -23.05
CA THR A 119 25.31 26.23 -22.33
C THR A 119 26.59 25.61 -22.89
N LEU A 120 26.57 24.32 -23.23
CA LEU A 120 27.70 23.63 -23.84
C LEU A 120 28.06 24.25 -25.20
N ALA A 121 27.07 24.48 -26.07
CA ALA A 121 27.28 25.13 -27.36
C ALA A 121 27.85 26.55 -27.22
N MET A 122 27.40 27.31 -26.21
CA MET A 122 27.93 28.65 -25.92
C MET A 122 29.41 28.58 -25.51
N MET A 123 29.78 27.62 -24.65
CA MET A 123 31.17 27.43 -24.21
C MET A 123 32.09 26.98 -25.35
N GLU A 124 31.61 26.11 -26.24
CA GLU A 124 32.33 25.69 -27.45
C GLU A 124 32.58 26.89 -28.38
N SER A 125 31.57 27.74 -28.60
CA SER A 125 31.73 28.98 -29.38
C SER A 125 32.69 29.98 -28.72
N MET A 126 32.70 30.07 -27.39
CA MET A 126 33.68 30.88 -26.65
C MET A 126 35.11 30.35 -26.79
N ALA A 127 35.29 29.03 -26.83
CA ALA A 127 36.59 28.41 -27.06
C ALA A 127 37.12 28.73 -28.47
N GLU A 128 36.28 28.56 -29.50
CA GLU A 128 36.60 28.91 -30.89
C GLU A 128 36.94 30.41 -31.04
N THR A 129 36.15 31.28 -30.40
CA THR A 129 36.41 32.73 -30.41
C THR A 129 37.75 33.07 -29.74
N SER A 130 38.11 32.36 -28.67
CA SER A 130 39.39 32.55 -27.97
C SER A 130 40.57 32.15 -28.85
N GLU A 131 40.47 31.06 -29.60
CA GLU A 131 41.51 30.65 -30.58
C GLU A 131 41.72 31.72 -31.64
N HIS A 132 40.64 32.25 -32.23
CA HIS A 132 40.74 33.34 -33.21
C HIS A 132 41.40 34.60 -32.63
N ILE A 133 41.13 34.94 -31.37
CA ILE A 133 41.81 36.06 -30.70
C ILE A 133 43.31 35.79 -30.58
N VAL A 134 43.72 34.57 -30.20
CA VAL A 134 45.14 34.20 -30.11
C VAL A 134 45.86 34.32 -31.46
N GLU A 135 45.20 33.97 -32.56
CA GLU A 135 45.73 34.15 -33.91
C GLU A 135 45.94 35.64 -34.24
N ILE A 136 44.97 36.49 -33.95
CA ILE A 136 45.05 37.95 -34.17
C ILE A 136 46.18 38.55 -33.33
N ILE A 137 46.28 38.20 -32.05
CA ILE A 137 47.35 38.67 -31.16
C ILE A 137 48.73 38.24 -31.69
N SER A 138 48.83 37.04 -32.25
CA SER A 138 50.05 36.55 -32.87
C SER A 138 50.44 37.35 -34.13
N VAL A 139 49.46 37.87 -34.88
CA VAL A 139 49.72 38.81 -35.99
C VAL A 139 50.19 40.16 -35.46
N ILE A 140 49.59 40.68 -34.40
CA ILE A 140 50.00 41.95 -33.77
C ILE A 140 51.44 41.88 -33.24
N ASP A 141 51.83 40.79 -32.59
CA ASP A 141 53.21 40.58 -32.12
C ASP A 141 54.21 40.54 -33.29
N LYS A 142 53.84 39.91 -34.41
CA LYS A 142 54.64 39.93 -35.65
C LYS A 142 54.79 41.34 -36.23
N ILE A 143 53.71 42.13 -36.27
CA ILE A 143 53.73 43.54 -36.74
C ILE A 143 54.62 44.39 -35.82
N ALA A 144 54.49 44.23 -34.51
CA ALA A 144 55.31 44.93 -33.53
C ALA A 144 56.80 44.57 -33.71
N PHE A 145 57.12 43.30 -33.91
CA PHE A 145 58.48 42.86 -34.19
C PHE A 145 59.04 43.46 -35.49
N GLN A 146 58.27 43.43 -36.59
CA GLN A 146 58.67 44.04 -37.86
C GLN A 146 58.90 45.55 -37.72
N THR A 147 58.02 46.24 -36.99
CA THR A 147 58.13 47.68 -36.71
C THR A 147 59.39 47.99 -35.91
N ASN A 148 59.72 47.17 -34.93
CA ASN A 148 60.95 47.29 -34.14
C ASN A 148 62.22 47.12 -35.00
N ILE A 149 62.21 46.19 -35.97
CA ILE A 149 63.33 46.01 -36.93
C ILE A 149 63.43 47.20 -37.90
N LEU A 150 62.30 47.69 -38.42
CA LEU A 150 62.24 48.88 -39.28
C LEU A 150 62.78 50.12 -38.55
N ALA A 151 62.38 50.34 -37.31
CA ALA A 151 62.84 51.44 -36.47
C ALA A 151 64.34 51.34 -36.15
N LEU A 152 64.85 50.12 -35.90
CA LEU A 152 66.28 49.89 -35.72
C LEU A 152 67.07 50.24 -36.99
N ASN A 153 66.62 49.79 -38.16
CA ASN A 153 67.26 50.11 -39.44
C ASN A 153 67.25 51.63 -39.70
N ALA A 154 66.14 52.31 -39.40
CA ALA A 154 66.04 53.77 -39.52
C ALA A 154 66.99 54.50 -38.57
N ALA A 155 67.14 54.02 -37.34
CA ALA A 155 68.08 54.59 -36.37
C ALA A 155 69.54 54.44 -36.83
N VAL A 156 69.89 53.31 -37.44
CA VAL A 156 71.23 53.07 -38.04
C VAL A 156 71.49 54.02 -39.19
N GLU A 157 70.54 54.19 -40.11
CA GLU A 157 70.71 55.08 -41.26
C GLU A 157 70.73 56.56 -40.85
N ALA A 158 69.95 56.94 -39.82
CA ALA A 158 69.99 58.26 -39.21
C ALA A 158 71.36 58.56 -38.57
N ALA A 159 71.97 57.58 -37.89
CA ALA A 159 73.33 57.71 -37.37
C ALA A 159 74.37 57.87 -38.49
N ARG A 160 74.17 57.16 -39.62
CA ARG A 160 75.03 57.24 -40.80
C ARG A 160 74.98 58.60 -41.49
N ALA A 161 73.83 59.29 -41.46
CA ALA A 161 73.65 60.64 -41.97
C ALA A 161 74.24 61.75 -41.06
N GLY A 162 74.78 61.40 -39.89
CA GLY A 162 75.46 62.33 -38.99
C GLY A 162 74.56 63.46 -38.48
N VAL A 163 74.98 64.71 -38.65
CA VAL A 163 74.31 65.89 -38.07
C VAL A 163 72.89 66.09 -38.64
N SER A 164 72.70 65.80 -39.93
CA SER A 164 71.42 65.93 -40.64
C SER A 164 70.38 64.88 -40.23
N GLY A 165 70.83 63.75 -39.65
CA GLY A 165 69.97 62.64 -39.25
C GLY A 165 69.44 62.71 -37.82
N ARG A 166 69.85 63.70 -37.00
CA ARG A 166 69.50 63.75 -35.56
C ARG A 166 67.99 63.73 -35.29
N GLY A 167 67.19 64.45 -36.07
CA GLY A 167 65.72 64.44 -35.93
C GLY A 167 65.11 63.07 -36.24
N PHE A 168 65.60 62.40 -37.28
CA PHE A 168 65.15 61.05 -37.65
C PHE A 168 65.56 60.01 -36.61
N ALA A 169 66.73 60.14 -35.98
CA ALA A 169 67.17 59.23 -34.94
C ALA A 169 66.25 59.24 -33.71
N VAL A 170 65.73 60.41 -33.32
CA VAL A 170 64.77 60.53 -32.20
C VAL A 170 63.44 59.86 -32.55
N VAL A 171 62.90 60.12 -33.75
CA VAL A 171 61.66 59.47 -34.20
C VAL A 171 61.83 57.95 -34.28
N ALA A 172 62.96 57.47 -34.80
CA ALA A 172 63.26 56.04 -34.87
C ALA A 172 63.33 55.39 -33.48
N ALA A 173 63.90 56.07 -32.48
CA ALA A 173 63.92 55.59 -31.10
C ALA A 173 62.51 55.53 -30.49
N GLU A 174 61.66 56.52 -30.75
CA GLU A 174 60.28 56.55 -30.24
C GLU A 174 59.42 55.46 -30.88
N VAL A 175 59.50 55.27 -32.21
CA VAL A 175 58.81 54.18 -32.92
C VAL A 175 59.27 52.81 -32.40
N ARG A 176 60.57 52.67 -32.10
CA ARG A 176 61.11 51.44 -31.51
C ARG A 176 60.53 51.17 -30.12
N ASN A 177 60.43 52.19 -29.28
CA ASN A 177 59.84 52.07 -27.94
C ASN A 177 58.36 51.67 -28.03
N LEU A 178 57.59 52.32 -28.91
CA LEU A 178 56.18 52.00 -29.15
C LEU A 178 55.98 50.56 -29.66
N ALA A 179 56.88 50.08 -30.53
CA ALA A 179 56.88 48.70 -31.01
C ALA A 179 57.17 47.69 -29.89
N GLN A 180 58.15 47.97 -29.03
CA GLN A 180 58.43 47.14 -27.85
C GLN A 180 57.26 47.12 -26.86
N HIS A 181 56.62 48.27 -26.64
CA HIS A 181 55.43 48.38 -25.79
C HIS A 181 54.26 47.57 -26.37
N SER A 182 54.01 47.65 -27.68
CA SER A 182 52.97 46.84 -28.35
C SER A 182 53.24 45.34 -28.23
N ALA A 183 54.49 44.89 -28.39
CA ALA A 183 54.85 43.48 -28.23
C ALA A 183 54.63 42.99 -26.78
N SER A 184 54.95 43.82 -25.78
CA SER A 184 54.68 43.49 -24.38
C SER A 184 53.18 43.37 -24.10
N ALA A 185 52.40 44.35 -24.56
CA ALA A 185 50.93 44.34 -24.40
C ALA A 185 50.30 43.14 -25.11
N ALA A 186 50.75 42.79 -26.32
CA ALA A 186 50.30 41.60 -27.04
C ALA A 186 50.56 40.32 -26.24
N LYS A 187 51.74 40.17 -25.61
CA LYS A 187 52.04 39.02 -24.75
C LYS A 187 51.16 38.96 -23.51
N GLU A 188 50.88 40.08 -22.86
CA GLU A 188 49.98 40.15 -21.71
C GLU A 188 48.55 39.75 -22.07
N ILE A 189 48.03 40.26 -23.21
CA ILE A 189 46.71 39.87 -23.71
C ILE A 189 46.68 38.37 -24.04
N LYS A 190 47.71 37.84 -24.70
CA LYS A 190 47.80 36.40 -24.98
C LYS A 190 47.72 35.57 -23.69
N ALA A 191 48.48 35.94 -22.67
CA ALA A 191 48.47 35.24 -21.38
C ALA A 191 47.11 35.34 -20.64
N LEU A 192 46.34 36.40 -20.85
CA LEU A 192 44.96 36.51 -20.35
C LEU A 192 44.00 35.59 -21.09
N ILE A 193 44.12 35.52 -22.43
CA ILE A 193 43.28 34.66 -23.26
C ILE A 193 43.60 33.18 -23.02
N ASP A 194 44.87 32.80 -22.90
CA ASP A 194 45.28 31.43 -22.58
C ASP A 194 44.69 30.97 -21.24
N ARG A 195 44.67 31.85 -20.22
CA ARG A 195 44.01 31.57 -18.94
C ARG A 195 42.49 31.46 -19.07
N ASN A 196 41.87 32.29 -19.89
CA ASN A 196 40.43 32.20 -20.15
C ASN A 196 40.08 30.88 -20.84
N ALA A 197 40.88 30.44 -21.81
CA ALA A 197 40.68 29.16 -22.51
C ALA A 197 40.72 27.96 -21.53
N VAL A 198 41.62 27.97 -20.55
CA VAL A 198 41.63 26.97 -19.46
C VAL A 198 40.34 27.02 -18.64
N GLY A 199 39.85 28.22 -18.31
CA GLY A 199 38.58 28.42 -17.61
C GLY A 199 37.38 27.88 -18.38
N VAL A 200 37.29 28.17 -19.68
CA VAL A 200 36.23 27.66 -20.57
C VAL A 200 36.31 26.14 -20.67
N SER A 201 37.49 25.56 -20.86
CA SER A 201 37.67 24.10 -20.92
C SER A 201 37.23 23.42 -19.62
N SER A 202 37.53 24.01 -18.46
CA SER A 202 37.04 23.53 -17.17
C SER A 202 35.52 23.63 -17.07
N GLY A 203 34.94 24.74 -17.52
CA GLY A 203 33.48 24.94 -17.57
C GLY A 203 32.76 23.92 -18.45
N VAL A 204 33.34 23.56 -19.60
CA VAL A 204 32.81 22.49 -20.48
C VAL A 204 32.76 21.15 -19.76
N ALA A 205 33.80 20.80 -18.99
CA ALA A 205 33.82 19.54 -18.24
C ALA A 205 32.73 19.51 -17.14
N GLU A 206 32.55 20.61 -16.41
CA GLU A 206 31.50 20.76 -15.39
C GLU A 206 30.09 20.65 -16.00
N VAL A 207 29.85 21.33 -17.12
CA VAL A 207 28.55 21.28 -17.82
C VAL A 207 28.24 19.86 -18.31
N LYS A 208 29.23 19.13 -18.85
CA LYS A 208 29.06 17.72 -19.25
C LYS A 208 28.74 16.81 -18.06
N SER A 209 29.36 17.06 -16.91
CA SER A 209 29.06 16.34 -15.67
C SER A 209 27.63 16.61 -15.21
N ALA A 210 27.21 17.88 -15.23
CA ALA A 210 25.83 18.28 -14.91
C ALA A 210 24.81 17.67 -15.87
N GLU A 211 25.09 17.66 -17.18
CA GLU A 211 24.24 17.01 -18.20
C GLU A 211 24.04 15.52 -17.88
N LYS A 212 25.13 14.80 -17.55
CA LYS A 212 25.06 13.40 -17.17
C LYS A 212 24.18 13.18 -15.93
N HIS A 213 24.34 13.98 -14.88
CA HIS A 213 23.53 13.86 -13.68
C HIS A 213 22.05 14.16 -13.93
N ILE A 214 21.72 15.14 -14.77
CA ILE A 214 20.33 15.42 -15.15
C ILE A 214 19.72 14.22 -15.91
N SER A 215 20.48 13.59 -16.80
CA SER A 215 20.05 12.40 -17.53
C SER A 215 19.80 11.20 -16.60
N GLU A 216 20.70 10.97 -15.65
CA GLU A 216 20.55 9.93 -14.61
C GLU A 216 19.29 10.18 -13.75
N MET A 217 19.09 11.41 -13.27
CA MET A 217 17.88 11.78 -12.53
C MET A 217 16.60 11.58 -13.35
N ALA A 218 16.62 11.93 -14.65
CA ALA A 218 15.46 11.73 -15.52
C ALA A 218 15.09 10.24 -15.63
N ALA A 219 16.10 9.36 -15.75
CA ALA A 219 15.89 7.92 -15.78
C ALA A 219 15.31 7.38 -14.45
N GLU A 220 15.79 7.86 -13.30
CA GLU A 220 15.25 7.52 -11.99
C GLU A 220 13.79 7.96 -11.82
N ILE A 221 13.44 9.17 -12.28
CA ILE A 221 12.06 9.68 -12.24
C ILE A 221 11.13 8.80 -13.07
N VAL A 222 11.57 8.34 -14.25
CA VAL A 222 10.77 7.42 -15.09
C VAL A 222 10.56 6.08 -14.40
N SER A 223 11.60 5.53 -13.76
CA SER A 223 11.49 4.29 -12.98
C SER A 223 10.49 4.43 -11.81
N MET A 224 10.59 5.55 -11.07
CA MET A 224 9.68 5.88 -9.99
C MET A 224 8.22 6.02 -10.47
N ALA A 225 7.99 6.66 -11.62
CA ALA A 225 6.66 6.73 -12.22
C ALA A 225 6.10 5.34 -12.57
N GLY A 226 6.97 4.39 -12.95
CA GLY A 226 6.60 2.98 -13.13
C GLY A 226 6.11 2.33 -11.84
N LEU A 227 6.86 2.46 -10.74
CA LEU A 227 6.49 1.92 -9.43
C LEU A 227 5.17 2.51 -8.90
N ILE A 228 4.96 3.81 -9.11
CA ILE A 228 3.72 4.49 -8.70
C ILE A 228 2.51 3.92 -9.48
N ARG A 229 2.69 3.59 -10.75
CA ARG A 229 1.65 2.93 -11.55
C ARG A 229 1.31 1.55 -11.00
N GLU A 230 2.31 0.76 -10.63
CA GLU A 230 2.12 -0.55 -10.00
C GLU A 230 1.36 -0.43 -8.67
N ILE A 231 1.66 0.59 -7.85
CA ILE A 231 0.90 0.88 -6.62
C ILE A 231 -0.56 1.22 -6.97
N GLY A 232 -0.80 2.01 -8.01
CA GLY A 232 -2.14 2.34 -8.51
C GLY A 232 -2.93 1.15 -9.04
N ASP A 233 -2.25 0.14 -9.59
CA ASP A 233 -2.88 -1.12 -10.00
C ASP A 233 -3.19 -2.01 -8.78
N ALA A 234 -2.24 -2.15 -7.85
CA ALA A 234 -2.40 -2.93 -6.63
C ALA A 234 -3.53 -2.38 -5.73
N THR A 235 -3.64 -1.05 -5.61
CA THR A 235 -4.73 -0.41 -4.84
C THR A 235 -6.10 -0.65 -5.44
N ARG A 236 -6.22 -0.71 -6.77
CA ARG A 236 -7.49 -1.09 -7.45
C ARG A 236 -7.86 -2.55 -7.20
N GLU A 237 -6.88 -3.45 -7.20
CA GLU A 237 -7.09 -4.86 -6.86
C GLU A 237 -7.53 -5.00 -5.39
N GLN A 238 -6.84 -4.32 -4.47
CA GLN A 238 -7.21 -4.29 -3.04
C GLN A 238 -8.62 -3.77 -2.81
N THR A 239 -9.02 -2.68 -3.50
CA THR A 239 -10.38 -2.14 -3.42
C THR A 239 -11.43 -3.18 -3.84
N SER A 240 -11.16 -3.91 -4.92
CA SER A 240 -12.04 -4.97 -5.40
C SER A 240 -12.12 -6.14 -4.40
N ALA A 241 -10.99 -6.54 -3.83
CA ALA A 241 -10.91 -7.58 -2.82
C ALA A 241 -11.66 -7.20 -1.53
N LEU A 242 -11.53 -5.95 -1.08
CA LEU A 242 -12.27 -5.42 0.08
C LEU A 242 -13.77 -5.44 -0.17
N GLY A 243 -14.23 -5.13 -1.39
CA GLY A 243 -15.64 -5.27 -1.76
C GLY A 243 -16.16 -6.71 -1.60
N LEU A 244 -15.38 -7.71 -1.99
CA LEU A 244 -15.74 -9.13 -1.82
C LEU A 244 -15.77 -9.55 -0.34
N ILE A 245 -14.79 -9.07 0.45
CA ILE A 245 -14.75 -9.32 1.90
C ILE A 245 -15.98 -8.69 2.57
N ASN A 246 -16.31 -7.44 2.24
CA ASN A 246 -17.45 -6.75 2.80
C ASN A 246 -18.77 -7.50 2.52
N HIS A 247 -18.96 -7.98 1.29
CA HIS A 247 -20.11 -8.81 0.94
C HIS A 247 -20.15 -10.12 1.75
N SER A 248 -18.99 -10.76 1.96
CA SER A 248 -18.91 -11.99 2.76
C SER A 248 -19.26 -11.74 4.22
N VAL A 249 -18.83 -10.61 4.80
CA VAL A 249 -19.18 -10.20 6.17
C VAL A 249 -20.69 -9.95 6.31
N GLU A 250 -21.30 -9.31 5.32
CA GLU A 250 -22.76 -9.09 5.28
C GLU A 250 -23.54 -10.42 5.23
N GLN A 251 -23.07 -11.40 4.46
CA GLN A 251 -23.66 -12.74 4.43
C GLN A 251 -23.53 -13.46 5.78
N ILE A 252 -22.36 -13.40 6.43
CA ILE A 252 -22.17 -14.01 7.75
C ILE A 252 -23.04 -13.31 8.79
N SER A 253 -23.17 -11.98 8.73
CA SER A 253 -24.08 -11.21 9.59
C SER A 253 -25.53 -11.70 9.46
N THR A 254 -25.99 -11.92 8.23
CA THR A 254 -27.32 -12.48 7.96
C THR A 254 -27.48 -13.89 8.54
N MET A 255 -26.45 -14.75 8.41
CA MET A 255 -26.47 -16.08 9.01
C MET A 255 -26.49 -16.05 10.55
N THR A 256 -25.73 -15.14 11.16
CA THR A 256 -25.73 -14.92 12.61
C THR A 256 -27.11 -14.48 13.09
N GLN A 257 -27.78 -13.59 12.35
CA GLN A 257 -29.15 -13.19 12.67
C GLN A 257 -30.14 -14.37 12.57
N ASN A 258 -30.02 -15.19 11.52
CA ASN A 258 -30.84 -16.41 11.39
C ASN A 258 -30.59 -17.40 12.54
N ASN A 259 -29.35 -17.53 13.01
CA ASN A 259 -29.03 -18.36 14.16
C ASN A 259 -29.70 -17.84 15.44
N ALA A 260 -29.73 -16.52 15.65
CA ALA A 260 -30.44 -15.92 16.78
C ALA A 260 -31.94 -16.27 16.73
N ASP A 261 -32.58 -16.16 15.56
CA ASP A 261 -33.98 -16.53 15.36
C ASP A 261 -34.22 -18.02 15.62
N MET A 262 -33.31 -18.89 15.15
CA MET A 262 -33.37 -20.33 15.41
C MET A 262 -33.24 -20.66 16.90
N VAL A 263 -32.40 -19.94 17.65
CA VAL A 263 -32.26 -20.10 19.11
C VAL A 263 -33.56 -19.73 19.82
N VAL A 264 -34.21 -18.65 19.41
CA VAL A 264 -35.52 -18.25 19.97
C VAL A 264 -36.57 -19.34 19.70
N GLN A 265 -36.61 -19.87 18.48
CA GLN A 265 -37.53 -20.95 18.11
C GLN A 265 -37.24 -22.25 18.89
N ALA A 266 -35.97 -22.63 19.02
CA ALA A 266 -35.56 -23.82 19.77
C ALA A 266 -35.97 -23.71 21.25
N GLY A 267 -35.78 -22.54 21.87
CA GLY A 267 -36.24 -22.28 23.24
C GLY A 267 -37.75 -22.47 23.40
N ALA A 268 -38.56 -21.98 22.45
CA ALA A 268 -40.01 -22.18 22.46
C ALA A 268 -40.42 -23.67 22.32
N VAL A 269 -39.69 -24.43 21.50
CA VAL A 269 -39.92 -25.89 21.33
C VAL A 269 -39.57 -26.64 22.62
N VAL A 270 -38.45 -26.31 23.26
CA VAL A 270 -38.03 -26.89 24.55
C VAL A 270 -39.06 -26.65 25.63
N GLU A 271 -39.59 -25.42 25.74
CA GLU A 271 -40.65 -25.10 26.69
C GLU A 271 -41.92 -25.92 26.44
N ASN A 272 -42.31 -26.10 25.17
CA ASN A 272 -43.46 -26.93 24.82
C ASN A 272 -43.24 -28.41 25.18
N LEU A 273 -42.03 -28.94 24.95
CA LEU A 273 -41.67 -30.31 25.30
C LEU A 273 -41.70 -30.52 26.82
N ASN A 274 -41.15 -29.58 27.60
CA ASN A 274 -41.19 -29.63 29.06
C ASN A 274 -42.64 -29.63 29.59
N GLN A 275 -43.51 -28.77 29.04
CA GLN A 275 -44.93 -28.75 29.43
C GLN A 275 -45.65 -30.07 29.09
N ARG A 276 -45.36 -30.67 27.94
CA ARG A 276 -45.93 -31.97 27.54
C ARG A 276 -45.42 -33.10 28.43
N ALA A 277 -44.12 -33.15 28.71
CA ALA A 277 -43.53 -34.13 29.61
C ALA A 277 -44.13 -34.02 31.01
N TRP A 278 -44.26 -32.80 31.54
CA TRP A 278 -44.89 -32.56 32.84
C TRP A 278 -46.33 -33.08 32.89
N ARG A 279 -47.15 -32.76 31.87
CA ARG A 279 -48.54 -33.26 31.78
C ARG A 279 -48.62 -34.78 31.73
N LEU A 280 -47.73 -35.43 30.98
CA LEU A 280 -47.67 -36.90 30.91
C LEU A 280 -47.25 -37.52 32.25
N THR A 281 -46.24 -36.96 32.91
CA THR A 281 -45.83 -37.39 34.26
C THR A 281 -46.96 -37.24 35.26
N SER A 282 -47.68 -36.11 35.24
CA SER A 282 -48.85 -35.91 36.10
C SER A 282 -49.95 -36.93 35.83
N ALA A 283 -50.23 -37.25 34.56
CA ALA A 283 -51.22 -38.27 34.19
C ALA A 283 -50.81 -39.68 34.64
N ILE A 284 -49.54 -40.04 34.52
CA ILE A 284 -48.97 -41.32 34.95
C ILE A 284 -49.02 -41.47 36.48
N ASN A 285 -48.72 -40.40 37.22
CA ASN A 285 -48.74 -40.41 38.68
C ASN A 285 -50.14 -40.74 39.26
N VAL A 286 -51.22 -40.45 38.53
CA VAL A 286 -52.59 -40.84 38.94
C VAL A 286 -52.78 -42.37 38.91
N TYR A 287 -52.03 -43.09 38.07
CA TYR A 287 -52.06 -44.55 37.96
C TYR A 287 -50.93 -45.24 38.73
N GLY A 288 -49.89 -44.52 39.15
CA GLY A 288 -48.73 -45.05 39.86
C GLY A 288 -48.77 -44.96 41.38
N SER A 289 -49.75 -44.26 41.97
CA SER A 289 -49.94 -44.10 43.42
C SER A 289 -50.85 -45.17 44.04
#